data_AF-W1YJS3-F1
#
_entry.id   AF-W1YJS3-F1
#
_cell.length_a   1.000
_cell.length_b   1.000
_cell.length_c   1.000
_cell.angle_alpha   90.00
_cell.angle_beta   90.00
_cell.angle_gamma   90.00
#
_symmetry.space_group_name_H-M   'P 1'
#
loop_
_entity.id
_entity.type
_entity.pdbx_description
1 polymer ?
#
loop_
_entity_poly.entity_id
_entity_poly.type
_entity_poly.pdbx_seq_one_letter_code
_entity_poly.pdbx_strand_id
1 'polypeptide(L)' 'AAFLPIMGGVAVGIGVDPLLFVVPVALAATCAFMLPVATPPNAIAFGSGYVSMGSMVKAGIWLNLIGIVLIVVTV' A
#
# COMPACT_ATOMS: atom_id res chain seq x y z
N ALA A 1 -0.84 5.87 -7.97
CA ALA A 1 -1.47 6.39 -9.21
C ALA A 1 -0.99 5.69 -10.47
N ALA A 2 0.33 5.48 -10.67
CA ALA A 2 0.87 4.87 -11.90
C ALA A 2 0.26 3.50 -12.27
N PHE A 3 -0.08 2.67 -11.28
CA PHE A 3 -0.60 1.32 -11.53
C PHE A 3 -2.12 1.25 -11.79
N LEU A 4 -2.91 2.26 -11.42
CA LEU A 4 -4.36 2.25 -11.64
C LEU A 4 -4.76 2.14 -13.13
N PRO A 5 -4.23 2.96 -14.06
CA PRO A 5 -4.61 2.86 -15.48
C PRO A 5 -4.16 1.53 -16.10
N ILE A 6 -3.04 0.96 -15.65
CA ILE A 6 -2.55 -0.35 -16.12
C ILE A 6 -3.54 -1.44 -15.71
N MET A 7 -3.92 -1.49 -14.43
CA MET A 7 -4.83 -2.51 -13.92
C MET A 7 -6.25 -2.36 -14.45
N GLY A 8 -6.72 -1.12 -14.67
CA GLY A 8 -7.97 -0.85 -15.35
C GLY A 8 -7.96 -1.33 -16.81
N GLY A 9 -6.87 -1.07 -17.55
CA GLY A 9 -6.71 -1.56 -18.92
C GLY A 9 -6.65 -3.09 -19.00
N VAL A 10 -5.97 -3.75 -18.06
CA VAL A 10 -5.95 -5.21 -17.96
C VAL A 10 -7.35 -5.75 -17.74
N ALA A 11 -8.11 -5.20 -16.78
CA ALA A 11 -9.46 -5.64 -16.47
C ALA A 11 -10.41 -5.54 -17.68
N VAL A 12 -10.36 -4.43 -18.42
CA VAL A 12 -11.10 -4.26 -19.68
C VAL A 12 -10.67 -5.31 -20.71
N GLY A 13 -9.38 -5.59 -20.82
CA GLY A 13 -8.84 -6.59 -21.76
C GLY A 13 -9.27 -8.03 -21.48
N ILE A 14 -9.52 -8.38 -20.22
CA ILE A 14 -10.03 -9.71 -19.82
C ILE A 14 -11.55 -9.74 -19.60
N GLY A 15 -12.25 -8.63 -19.87
CA GLY A 15 -13.71 -8.55 -19.84
C GLY A 15 -14.34 -8.60 -18.44
N VAL A 16 -13.58 -8.26 -17.39
CA VAL A 16 -14.09 -8.15 -16.01
C VAL A 16 -14.23 -6.69 -15.60
N ASP A 17 -15.07 -6.46 -14.59
CA ASP A 17 -15.27 -5.12 -14.03
C ASP A 17 -13.91 -4.53 -13.56
N PRO A 18 -13.47 -3.37 -14.09
CA PRO A 18 -12.24 -2.70 -13.66
C PRO A 18 -12.16 -2.43 -12.16
N LEU A 19 -13.30 -2.26 -11.48
CA LEU A 19 -13.33 -2.03 -10.04
C LEU A 19 -12.73 -3.20 -9.26
N LEU A 20 -12.87 -4.44 -9.73
CA LEU A 20 -12.30 -5.63 -9.08
C LEU A 20 -10.78 -5.57 -8.94
N PHE A 21 -10.08 -4.92 -9.87
CA PHE A 21 -8.63 -4.77 -9.81
C PHE A 21 -8.20 -3.41 -9.28
N VAL A 22 -8.93 -2.35 -9.62
CA VAL A 22 -8.56 -0.98 -9.25
C VAL A 22 -8.74 -0.73 -7.75
N VAL A 23 -9.80 -1.25 -7.13
CA VAL A 23 -10.08 -1.08 -5.69
C VAL A 23 -8.97 -1.67 -4.80
N PRO A 24 -8.60 -2.96 -4.92
CA PRO A 24 -7.54 -3.53 -4.08
C PRO A 24 -6.18 -2.89 -4.34
N VAL A 25 -5.90 -2.47 -5.58
CA VAL A 25 -4.66 -1.75 -5.94
C VAL A 25 -4.61 -0.37 -5.30
N ALA A 26 -5.72 0.36 -5.29
CA ALA A 26 -5.82 1.66 -4.63
C ALA A 26 -5.60 1.52 -3.12
N LEU A 27 -6.23 0.53 -2.49
CA LEU A 27 -6.06 0.25 -1.06
C LEU A 27 -4.61 -0.12 -0.73
N ALA A 28 -4.04 -1.09 -1.46
CA ALA A 28 -2.66 -1.53 -1.25
C ALA A 28 -1.64 -0.39 -1.45
N ALA A 29 -1.88 0.52 -2.39
CA ALA A 29 -1.00 1.67 -2.62
C ALA A 29 -0.95 2.65 -1.43
N THR A 30 -1.97 2.67 -0.57
CA THR A 30 -1.98 3.48 0.66
C THR A 30 -1.24 2.82 1.82
N CYS A 31 -1.03 1.51 1.76
CA CYS A 31 -0.33 0.74 2.79
C CYS A 31 1.20 0.81 2.67
N ALA A 32 1.77 2.01 2.49
CA ALA A 32 3.21 2.19 2.35
C ALA A 32 3.87 2.51 3.70
N PHE A 33 4.00 1.50 4.58
CA PHE A 33 4.42 1.71 5.99
C PHE A 33 5.89 1.39 6.31
N MET A 34 6.66 0.80 5.38
CA MET A 34 8.03 0.32 5.67
C MET A 34 9.13 1.39 5.57
N LEU A 35 8.93 2.47 4.80
CA LEU A 35 9.97 3.45 4.50
C LEU A 35 9.55 4.87 4.90
N PRO A 36 10.49 5.69 5.40
CA PRO A 36 10.20 7.07 5.81
C PRO A 36 9.84 7.98 4.64
N VAL A 37 10.38 7.71 3.45
CA VAL A 37 10.14 8.51 2.23
C VAL A 37 8.76 8.26 1.62
N ALA A 38 8.07 7.20 2.05
CA ALA A 38 6.81 6.80 1.44
C ALA A 38 5.64 7.77 1.69
N THR A 39 5.59 8.40 2.86
CA THR A 39 4.51 9.33 3.25
C THR A 39 5.03 10.41 4.21
N PRO A 40 4.47 11.65 4.19
CA PRO A 40 4.87 12.71 5.11
C PRO A 40 4.81 12.34 6.61
N PRO A 41 3.80 11.60 7.11
CA PRO A 41 3.75 11.17 8.51
C PRO A 41 4.92 10.27 8.92
N ASN A 42 5.32 9.32 8.07
CA ASN A 42 6.47 8.46 8.35
C ASN A 42 7.78 9.26 8.34
N ALA A 43 7.92 10.25 7.45
CA ALA A 43 9.08 11.13 7.44
C ALA A 43 9.20 11.95 8.75
N ILE A 44 8.07 12.46 9.27
CA ILE A 44 8.03 13.21 10.54
C ILE A 44 8.41 12.32 11.71
N ALA A 45 7.88 11.09 11.79
CA ALA A 45 8.21 10.14 12.84
C ALA A 45 9.70 9.75 12.83
N PHE A 46 10.29 9.56 11.65
CA PHE A 46 11.73 9.28 11.52
C PHE A 46 12.59 10.49 11.89
N GLY A 47 12.18 11.69 11.46
CA GLY A 47 12.85 12.96 11.76
C GLY A 47 12.81 13.35 13.25
N SER A 48 11.96 12.71 14.06
CA SER A 48 11.88 12.93 15.50
C SER A 48 13.11 12.44 16.28
N GLY A 49 13.96 11.59 15.67
CA GLY A 49 15.11 10.98 16.33
C GLY A 49 14.80 9.83 17.29
N TYR A 50 13.52 9.59 17.61
CA TYR A 50 13.08 8.50 18.49
C TYR A 50 12.86 7.17 17.76
N VAL A 51 12.66 7.21 16.43
CA VAL A 51 12.34 6.04 15.62
C VAL A 51 13.51 5.73 14.69
N SER A 52 14.17 4.59 14.90
CA SER A 52 15.20 4.09 14.00
C SER A 52 14.60 3.49 12.74
N MET A 53 15.38 3.45 11.65
CA MET A 53 14.96 2.86 10.39
C MET A 53 14.58 1.37 10.56
N GLY A 54 15.33 0.63 11.39
CA GLY A 54 15.03 -0.78 11.68
C GLY A 54 13.67 -0.98 12.38
N SER A 55 13.30 -0.10 13.31
CA SER A 55 12.00 -0.14 13.97
C SER A 55 10.85 0.13 12.99
N MET A 56 11.04 1.08 12.06
CA MET A 56 10.07 1.37 11.00
C MET A 56 9.87 0.20 10.05
N VAL A 57 10.96 -0.40 9.55
CA VAL A 57 10.88 -1.53 8.64
C VAL A 57 10.16 -2.70 9.33
N LYS A 58 10.50 -3.01 10.58
CA LYS A 58 9.87 -4.10 11.33
C LYS A 58 8.37 -3.86 11.54
N ALA A 59 7.97 -2.66 11.98
CA ALA A 59 6.56 -2.31 12.16
C ALA A 59 5.80 -2.30 10.82
N GLY A 60 6.41 -1.75 9.77
CA GLY A 60 5.85 -1.68 8.43
C GLY A 60 5.59 -3.05 7.80
N ILE A 61 6.47 -4.05 8.02
CA ILE A 61 6.24 -5.42 7.53
C ILE A 61 4.97 -6.00 8.13
N TRP A 62 4.79 -5.89 9.45
CA TRP A 62 3.60 -6.42 10.13
C TRP A 62 2.32 -5.72 9.67
N LEU A 63 2.35 -4.39 9.53
CA LEU A 63 1.21 -3.62 9.04
C LEU A 63 0.87 -3.95 7.59
N ASN A 64 1.87 -4.10 6.71
CA ASN A 64 1.65 -4.51 5.33
C ASN A 64 1.03 -5.91 5.24
N LEU A 65 1.48 -6.85 6.07
CA LEU A 65 0.94 -8.21 6.09
C LEU A 65 -0.54 -8.22 6.49
N ILE A 66 -0.89 -7.46 7.55
CA ILE A 66 -2.27 -7.29 8.00
C ILE A 66 -3.10 -6.61 6.91
N GLY A 67 -2.56 -5.57 6.26
CA GLY A 67 -3.23 -4.88 5.16
C GLY A 67 -3.54 -5.80 3.98
N ILE A 68 -2.59 -6.66 3.57
CA ILE A 68 -2.80 -7.66 2.53
C ILE A 68 -3.95 -8.60 2.91
N VAL A 69 -3.93 -9.15 4.13
CA VAL A 69 -4.98 -10.06 4.60
C VAL A 69 -6.35 -9.38 4.61
N LEU A 70 -6.42 -8.15 5.12
CA LEU A 70 -7.67 -7.38 5.15
C LEU A 70 -8.20 -7.12 3.75
N ILE A 71 -7.36 -6.65 2.83
CA ILE A 71 -7.75 -6.36 1.44
C ILE A 71 -8.28 -7.63 0.76
N VAL A 72 -7.58 -8.76 0.90
CA VAL A 72 -7.99 -10.05 0.29
C VAL A 72 -9.29 -10.60 0.89
N VAL A 73 -9.59 -10.31 2.16
CA VAL A 73 -10.83 -10.78 2.81
C VAL A 73 -12.01 -9.86 2.51
N THR A 74 -11.79 -8.56 2.29
CA THR A 74 -12.88 -7.58 2.09
C THR A 74 -13.21 -7.32 0.63
N VAL A 75 -12.29 -7.57 -0.30
CA VAL A 75 -12.47 -7.44 -1.75
C VAL A 75 -12.63 -8.80 -2.38
#